data_AF-A0A962WCR0-F1
#
_entry.id   AF-A0A962WCR0-F1
#
_cell.length_a   1.000
_cell.length_b   1.000
_cell.length_c   1.000
_cell.angle_alpha   90.00
_cell.angle_beta   90.00
_cell.angle_gamma   90.00
#
_symmetry.space_group_name_H-M   'P 1'
#
loop_
_entity.id
_entity.type
_entity.pdbx_description
1 polymer ?
#
loop_
_entity_poly.entity_id
_entity_poly.type
_entity_poly.pdbx_seq_one_letter_code
_entity_poly.pdbx_strand_id
1 'polypeptide(L)'
;MTHSDILETIKGSRRELSIIGLLPLTEDKPLWEKLSKEIFPSLVRSGVKITLIGESDNQLFQYSLKSDASYVDPDSRISFSTLKFRRELVASQLKKWNAEPNMASYSLSTLSLGTYFIRVDSGLWYSPSDAFRCGMSAYTEAKSTTSCSRELIVTAEHILDSNMDGRFLASPSQELLELYDQDHIPRGIYPRSCFYDTDHYQFVVWGLVFNRAGELLIHQRAENAKDNQGQWDKSVGGHVDFTQENSSNLAAVRELIEELFTKEDSDSQNVFLAPLTDSPIYLGDWRPDNFGVEYLSHVSLLESDTKRGWEPWVYYKLPGTIEHDTPRLLPNGTTRKLRVIADVFVFISDTSLNRRTLTDGTLENSTYDLVAPSELKSWVDQRHNLKGEFKATPDLTFIMNGKLRGVVEQISQLIQYAEIRK
;
A
#
# COMPACT_ATOMS: atom_id res chain seq x y z
N MET A 1 -41.02 10.28 6.49
CA MET A 1 -40.73 9.86 5.11
C MET A 1 -40.73 8.34 5.13
N THR A 2 -41.44 7.70 4.20
CA THR A 2 -41.50 6.24 4.12
C THR A 2 -40.30 5.73 3.32
N HIS A 3 -39.99 4.45 3.48
CA HIS A 3 -38.99 3.76 2.65
C HIS A 3 -39.27 3.95 1.14
N SER A 4 -40.55 3.94 0.75
CA SER A 4 -40.96 4.17 -0.64
C SER A 4 -40.57 5.56 -1.15
N ASP A 5 -40.63 6.60 -0.31
CA ASP A 5 -40.32 7.97 -0.73
C ASP A 5 -38.84 8.12 -1.13
N ILE A 6 -37.92 7.49 -0.38
CA ILE A 6 -36.49 7.54 -0.69
C ILE A 6 -36.19 6.77 -1.97
N LEU A 7 -36.82 5.61 -2.17
CA LEU A 7 -36.66 4.82 -3.39
C LEU A 7 -37.15 5.56 -4.64
N GLU A 8 -38.32 6.19 -4.58
CA GLU A 8 -38.82 7.01 -5.68
C GLU A 8 -37.90 8.22 -5.94
N THR A 9 -37.33 8.79 -4.88
CA THR A 9 -36.36 9.88 -5.02
C THR A 9 -35.09 9.40 -5.73
N ILE A 10 -34.49 8.28 -5.31
CA ILE A 10 -33.33 7.67 -5.97
C ILE A 10 -33.65 7.36 -7.44
N LYS A 11 -34.83 6.78 -7.71
CA LYS A 11 -35.28 6.44 -9.07
C LYS A 11 -35.45 7.69 -9.96
N GLY A 12 -35.80 8.83 -9.36
CA GLY A 12 -35.95 10.11 -10.04
C GLY A 12 -34.64 10.88 -10.30
N SER A 13 -33.51 10.37 -9.80
CA SER A 13 -32.19 11.00 -9.96
C SER A 13 -31.85 11.26 -11.42
N ARG A 14 -31.27 12.43 -11.71
CA ARG A 14 -30.93 12.82 -13.10
C ARG A 14 -29.46 13.04 -13.36
N ARG A 15 -28.64 13.26 -12.32
CA ARG A 15 -27.23 13.61 -12.46
C ARG A 15 -26.34 12.70 -11.64
N GLU A 16 -26.59 12.66 -10.34
CA GLU A 16 -25.69 11.98 -9.41
C GLU A 16 -26.45 11.30 -8.27
N LEU A 17 -25.96 10.12 -7.91
CA LEU A 17 -26.34 9.39 -6.72
C LEU A 17 -25.07 9.05 -5.94
N SER A 18 -24.97 9.50 -4.69
CA SER A 18 -23.91 9.07 -3.78
C SER A 18 -24.50 8.43 -2.54
N ILE A 19 -23.94 7.29 -2.13
CA ILE A 19 -24.35 6.59 -0.91
C ILE A 19 -23.11 6.34 -0.07
N ILE A 20 -23.12 6.84 1.16
CA ILE A 20 -22.03 6.75 2.13
C ILE A 20 -22.53 5.91 3.30
N GLY A 21 -21.94 4.73 3.50
CA GLY A 21 -22.44 3.70 4.40
C GLY A 21 -23.46 2.80 3.73
N LEU A 22 -23.18 1.51 3.67
CA LEU A 22 -23.96 0.53 2.91
C LEU A 22 -24.72 -0.45 3.80
N LEU A 23 -24.43 -0.46 5.11
CA LEU A 23 -25.13 -1.35 6.06
C LEU A 23 -26.65 -1.21 6.00
N PRO A 24 -27.26 -0.01 6.05
CA PRO A 24 -28.72 0.15 5.97
C PRO A 24 -29.36 -0.45 4.72
N LEU A 25 -28.62 -0.43 3.61
CA LEU A 25 -29.11 -0.93 2.33
C LEU A 25 -29.05 -2.45 2.24
N THR A 26 -28.01 -3.04 2.83
CA THR A 26 -27.73 -4.46 2.68
C THR A 26 -28.39 -5.32 3.76
N GLU A 27 -28.94 -4.71 4.82
CA GLU A 27 -29.74 -5.41 5.84
C GLU A 27 -31.12 -5.84 5.29
N ASP A 28 -31.75 -5.02 4.45
CA ASP A 28 -33.04 -5.33 3.81
C ASP A 28 -32.79 -6.00 2.44
N LYS A 29 -32.87 -7.33 2.40
CA LYS A 29 -32.63 -8.09 1.17
C LYS A 29 -33.59 -7.72 0.02
N PRO A 30 -34.93 -7.66 0.21
CA PRO A 30 -35.84 -7.16 -0.83
C PRO A 30 -35.47 -5.79 -1.37
N LEU A 31 -35.10 -4.85 -0.50
CA LEU A 31 -34.63 -3.53 -0.89
C LEU A 31 -33.38 -3.61 -1.76
N TRP A 32 -32.36 -4.31 -1.28
CA TRP A 32 -31.10 -4.46 -2.00
C TRP A 32 -31.33 -5.09 -3.38
N GLU A 33 -32.19 -6.10 -3.48
CA GLU A 33 -32.54 -6.71 -4.76
C GLU A 33 -33.21 -5.72 -5.71
N LYS A 34 -34.12 -4.87 -5.21
CA LYS A 34 -34.75 -3.82 -6.03
C LYS A 34 -33.74 -2.77 -6.49
N LEU A 35 -32.88 -2.27 -5.59
CA LEU A 35 -31.84 -1.30 -5.92
C LEU A 35 -30.86 -1.85 -6.96
N SER A 36 -30.33 -3.06 -6.71
CA SER A 36 -29.28 -3.67 -7.52
C SER A 36 -29.76 -4.21 -8.87
N LYS A 37 -30.99 -4.74 -8.96
CA LYS A 37 -31.48 -5.36 -10.20
C LYS A 37 -32.32 -4.41 -11.07
N GLU A 38 -33.00 -3.43 -10.47
CA GLU A 38 -33.90 -2.52 -11.19
C GLU A 38 -33.33 -1.10 -11.25
N ILE A 39 -33.10 -0.47 -10.09
CA ILE A 39 -32.91 0.99 -10.01
C ILE A 39 -31.52 1.39 -10.50
N PHE A 40 -30.43 0.86 -9.91
CA PHE A 40 -29.07 1.25 -10.30
C PHE A 40 -28.75 0.95 -11.77
N PRO A 41 -29.11 -0.21 -12.35
CA PRO A 41 -28.94 -0.43 -13.79
C PRO A 41 -29.73 0.55 -14.67
N SER A 42 -30.90 1.02 -14.22
CA SER A 42 -31.69 2.03 -14.94
C SER A 42 -31.03 3.41 -14.88
N LEU A 43 -30.49 3.79 -13.72
CA LEU A 43 -29.79 5.05 -13.52
C LEU A 43 -28.50 5.12 -14.35
N VAL A 44 -27.68 4.06 -14.32
CA VAL A 44 -26.45 3.97 -15.13
C VAL A 44 -26.77 4.11 -16.62
N ARG A 45 -27.79 3.39 -17.14
CA ARG A 45 -28.22 3.52 -18.54
C ARG A 45 -28.73 4.91 -18.91
N SER A 46 -29.16 5.69 -17.92
CA SER A 46 -29.65 7.05 -18.09
C SER A 46 -28.55 8.09 -17.92
N GLY A 47 -27.28 7.68 -17.77
CA GLY A 47 -26.15 8.59 -17.62
C GLY A 47 -26.01 9.20 -16.22
N VAL A 48 -26.65 8.61 -15.20
CA VAL A 48 -26.51 9.05 -13.81
C VAL A 48 -25.24 8.46 -13.21
N LYS A 49 -24.37 9.30 -12.66
CA LYS A 49 -23.15 8.86 -11.98
C LYS A 49 -23.49 8.30 -10.60
N ILE A 50 -22.98 7.10 -10.29
CA ILE A 50 -23.19 6.44 -9.00
C ILE A 50 -21.87 6.34 -8.23
N THR A 51 -21.87 6.80 -6.98
CA THR A 51 -20.73 6.69 -6.05
C THR A 51 -21.18 5.94 -4.80
N LEU A 52 -20.65 4.74 -4.57
CA LEU A 52 -20.94 3.96 -3.36
C LEU A 52 -19.69 3.89 -2.48
N ILE A 53 -19.81 4.34 -1.23
CA ILE A 53 -18.74 4.29 -0.23
C ILE A 53 -19.20 3.36 0.89
N GLY A 54 -18.51 2.22 1.02
CA GLY A 54 -18.76 1.22 2.04
C GLY A 54 -17.89 1.37 3.28
N GLU A 55 -18.27 0.65 4.32
CA GLU A 55 -17.54 0.52 5.57
C GLU A 55 -16.27 -0.33 5.38
N SER A 56 -15.15 0.06 6.00
CA SER A 56 -13.96 -0.80 6.10
C SER A 56 -14.21 -2.07 6.92
N ASP A 57 -13.29 -3.04 6.83
CA ASP A 57 -13.33 -4.25 7.66
C ASP A 57 -13.32 -3.93 9.17
N ASN A 58 -12.55 -2.92 9.61
CA ASN A 58 -12.53 -2.50 11.01
C ASN A 58 -13.89 -1.97 11.48
N GLN A 59 -14.57 -1.18 10.65
CA GLN A 59 -15.90 -0.65 10.97
C GLN A 59 -16.95 -1.77 11.02
N LEU A 60 -16.91 -2.71 10.08
CA LEU A 60 -17.80 -3.88 10.09
C LEU A 60 -17.53 -4.79 11.29
N PHE A 61 -16.26 -4.96 11.68
CA PHE A 61 -15.90 -5.70 12.88
C PHE A 61 -16.46 -5.02 14.13
N GLN A 62 -16.27 -3.71 14.30
CA GLN A 62 -16.86 -2.93 15.39
C GLN A 62 -18.39 -3.04 15.42
N TYR A 63 -19.05 -2.98 14.27
CA TYR A 63 -20.50 -3.18 14.18
C TYR A 63 -20.91 -4.59 14.63
N SER A 64 -20.17 -5.63 14.23
CA SER A 64 -20.45 -7.00 14.64
C SER A 64 -20.36 -7.17 16.17
N LEU A 65 -19.40 -6.50 16.83
CA LEU A 65 -19.27 -6.50 18.29
C LEU A 65 -20.48 -5.85 18.98
N LYS A 66 -21.04 -4.78 18.41
CA LYS A 66 -22.27 -4.14 18.92
C LYS A 66 -23.48 -5.07 18.78
N SER A 67 -23.51 -5.88 17.73
CA SER A 67 -24.57 -6.87 17.50
C SER A 67 -24.46 -8.09 18.42
N ASP A 68 -23.25 -8.46 18.83
CA ASP A 68 -23.00 -9.64 19.65
C ASP A 68 -23.03 -9.35 21.17
N ALA A 69 -24.03 -8.56 21.59
CA ALA A 69 -24.27 -8.31 23.00
C ALA A 69 -25.34 -9.25 23.55
N SER A 70 -25.22 -9.65 24.82
CA SER A 70 -26.15 -10.59 25.47
C SER A 70 -27.59 -10.07 25.55
N TYR A 71 -27.78 -8.75 25.58
CA TYR A 71 -29.09 -8.09 25.59
C TYR A 71 -29.71 -7.93 24.19
N VAL A 72 -28.97 -8.25 23.13
CA VAL A 72 -29.45 -8.20 21.75
C VAL A 72 -30.10 -9.54 21.41
N ASP A 73 -31.26 -9.48 20.75
CA ASP A 73 -32.02 -10.64 20.27
C ASP A 73 -31.11 -11.58 19.47
N PRO A 74 -30.98 -12.88 19.82
CA PRO A 74 -30.13 -13.82 19.09
C PRO A 74 -30.36 -13.84 17.58
N ASP A 75 -31.60 -13.68 17.12
CA ASP A 75 -31.96 -13.65 15.69
C ASP A 75 -31.53 -12.34 15.00
N SER A 76 -31.09 -11.37 15.78
CA SER A 76 -30.61 -10.07 15.32
C SER A 76 -29.11 -9.91 15.26
N ARG A 77 -28.35 -10.88 15.79
CA ARG A 77 -26.89 -10.86 15.76
C ARG A 77 -26.39 -11.07 14.34
N ILE A 78 -25.39 -10.32 13.92
CA ILE A 78 -24.83 -10.42 12.57
C ILE A 78 -23.32 -10.56 12.68
N SER A 79 -22.79 -11.68 12.19
CA SER A 79 -21.34 -11.92 12.19
C SER A 79 -20.62 -10.94 11.27
N PHE A 80 -19.36 -10.63 11.60
CA PHE A 80 -18.45 -9.89 10.73
C PHE A 80 -18.39 -10.47 9.30
N SER A 81 -18.31 -11.80 9.18
CA SER A 81 -18.30 -12.49 7.87
C SER A 81 -19.56 -12.22 7.05
N THR A 82 -20.73 -12.16 7.69
CA THR A 82 -22.00 -11.87 7.01
C THR A 82 -22.04 -10.42 6.53
N LEU A 83 -21.58 -9.47 7.36
CA LEU A 83 -21.50 -8.06 7.00
C LEU A 83 -20.53 -7.84 5.84
N LYS A 84 -19.34 -8.44 5.92
CA LYS A 84 -18.31 -8.38 4.89
C LYS A 84 -18.82 -8.93 3.56
N PHE A 85 -19.44 -10.11 3.57
CA PHE A 85 -20.05 -10.72 2.39
C PHE A 85 -21.12 -9.81 1.75
N ARG A 86 -22.02 -9.24 2.56
CA ARG A 86 -23.06 -8.31 2.08
C ARG A 86 -22.46 -7.09 1.39
N ARG A 87 -21.42 -6.49 1.99
CA ARG A 87 -20.70 -5.36 1.40
C ARG A 87 -20.01 -5.77 0.09
N GLU A 88 -19.36 -6.93 0.04
CA GLU A 88 -18.69 -7.43 -1.17
C GLU A 88 -19.66 -7.75 -2.31
N LEU A 89 -20.90 -8.16 -2.01
CA LEU A 89 -21.95 -8.28 -3.01
C LEU A 89 -22.22 -6.95 -3.72
N VAL A 90 -22.18 -5.81 -2.99
CA VAL A 90 -22.34 -4.48 -3.61
C VAL A 90 -21.23 -4.23 -4.64
N ALA A 91 -19.98 -4.47 -4.25
CA ALA A 91 -18.83 -4.31 -5.14
C ALA A 91 -18.94 -5.20 -6.39
N SER A 92 -19.33 -6.47 -6.21
CA SER A 92 -19.52 -7.44 -7.30
C SER A 92 -20.63 -7.01 -8.27
N GLN A 93 -21.74 -6.47 -7.76
CA GLN A 93 -22.83 -6.01 -8.61
C GLN A 93 -22.47 -4.74 -9.38
N LEU A 94 -21.77 -3.78 -8.76
CA LEU A 94 -21.27 -2.59 -9.46
C LEU A 94 -20.37 -2.94 -10.64
N LYS A 95 -19.48 -3.93 -10.49
CA LYS A 95 -18.63 -4.42 -11.60
C LYS A 95 -19.46 -4.88 -12.81
N LYS A 96 -20.67 -5.39 -12.62
CA LYS A 96 -21.57 -5.82 -13.70
C LYS A 96 -22.25 -4.64 -14.42
N TRP A 97 -22.44 -3.51 -13.73
CA TRP A 97 -23.11 -2.34 -14.31
C TRP A 97 -22.14 -1.41 -15.03
N ASN A 98 -20.85 -1.48 -14.69
CA ASN A 98 -19.81 -0.58 -15.19
C ASN A 98 -19.36 -0.93 -16.63
N ALA A 99 -20.32 -1.13 -17.54
CA ALA A 99 -20.07 -1.34 -18.97
C ALA A 99 -19.51 -0.08 -19.66
N GLU A 100 -19.81 1.10 -19.12
CA GLU A 100 -19.13 2.35 -19.46
C GLU A 100 -18.16 2.73 -18.34
N PRO A 101 -16.87 2.95 -18.64
CA PRO A 101 -15.90 3.38 -17.64
C PRO A 101 -16.36 4.67 -16.94
N ASN A 102 -16.30 4.69 -15.61
CA ASN A 102 -16.54 5.85 -14.73
C ASN A 102 -18.00 6.20 -14.42
N MET A 103 -18.98 5.40 -14.85
CA MET A 103 -20.39 5.64 -14.50
C MET A 103 -20.73 5.20 -13.08
N ALA A 104 -20.05 4.19 -12.57
CA ALA A 104 -20.26 3.69 -11.22
C ALA A 104 -18.90 3.48 -10.51
N SER A 105 -18.80 3.97 -9.28
CA SER A 105 -17.58 3.83 -8.47
C SER A 105 -17.89 3.22 -7.11
N TYR A 106 -16.92 2.46 -6.60
CA TYR A 106 -16.97 1.81 -5.30
C TYR A 106 -15.69 2.09 -4.53
N SER A 107 -15.82 2.49 -3.27
CA SER A 107 -14.67 2.64 -2.38
C SER A 107 -15.04 2.25 -0.96
N LEU A 108 -14.03 2.00 -0.14
CA LEU A 108 -14.13 1.71 1.28
C LEU A 108 -13.62 2.93 2.05
N SER A 109 -14.39 3.41 3.03
CA SER A 109 -13.90 4.44 3.94
C SER A 109 -12.98 3.82 4.98
N THR A 110 -11.71 4.24 5.04
CA THR A 110 -10.82 3.89 6.16
C THR A 110 -11.06 4.77 7.39
N LEU A 111 -11.68 5.94 7.21
CA LEU A 111 -12.21 6.75 8.30
C LEU A 111 -13.53 6.15 8.80
N SER A 112 -13.78 6.31 10.11
CA SER A 112 -15.05 5.90 10.72
C SER A 112 -16.19 6.77 10.18
N LEU A 113 -17.23 6.12 9.67
CA LEU A 113 -18.45 6.79 9.22
C LEU A 113 -19.37 6.98 10.42
N GLY A 114 -19.33 8.16 11.06
CA GLY A 114 -20.25 8.51 12.17
C GLY A 114 -21.69 8.78 11.73
N THR A 115 -21.92 8.92 10.43
CA THR A 115 -23.24 9.16 9.83
C THR A 115 -23.26 8.54 8.44
N TYR A 116 -24.37 7.92 8.09
CA TYR A 116 -24.64 7.44 6.75
C TYR A 116 -25.40 8.48 5.95
N PHE A 117 -25.10 8.58 4.66
CA PHE A 117 -25.68 9.57 3.78
C PHE A 117 -26.20 8.93 2.49
N ILE A 118 -27.33 9.44 2.01
CA ILE A 118 -27.80 9.24 0.65
C ILE A 118 -27.93 10.64 0.05
N ARG A 119 -27.18 10.91 -1.00
CA ARG A 119 -27.24 12.15 -1.76
C ARG A 119 -27.81 11.85 -3.14
N VAL A 120 -28.90 12.52 -3.49
CA VAL A 120 -29.57 12.38 -4.80
C VAL A 120 -29.66 13.77 -5.41
N ASP A 121 -28.90 14.00 -6.47
CA ASP A 121 -28.72 15.33 -7.05
C ASP A 121 -28.39 16.38 -5.95
N SER A 122 -29.28 17.34 -5.70
CA SER A 122 -29.13 18.36 -4.64
C SER A 122 -29.68 17.96 -3.27
N GLY A 123 -30.42 16.84 -3.19
CA GLY A 123 -31.03 16.38 -1.94
C GLY A 123 -30.07 15.53 -1.12
N LEU A 124 -30.16 15.64 0.20
CA LEU A 124 -29.37 14.85 1.13
C LEU A 124 -30.26 14.25 2.22
N TRP A 125 -30.10 12.96 2.45
CA TRP A 125 -30.69 12.22 3.55
C TRP A 125 -29.57 11.63 4.40
N TYR A 126 -29.78 11.57 5.70
CA TYR A 126 -28.80 11.05 6.64
C TYR A 126 -29.41 10.14 7.69
N SER A 127 -28.61 9.23 8.23
CA SER A 127 -28.94 8.38 9.38
C SER A 127 -27.70 8.27 10.29
N PRO A 128 -27.84 8.36 11.63
CA PRO A 128 -26.75 8.01 12.53
C PRO A 128 -26.27 6.58 12.27
N SER A 129 -24.96 6.36 12.27
CA SER A 129 -24.38 5.02 12.02
C SER A 129 -24.27 4.17 13.28
N ASP A 130 -24.23 4.80 14.45
CA ASP A 130 -24.09 4.11 15.73
C ASP A 130 -25.39 3.46 16.22
N ALA A 131 -26.53 3.77 15.61
CA ALA A 131 -27.80 3.16 15.95
C ALA A 131 -27.86 1.73 15.40
N PHE A 132 -27.96 0.76 16.31
CA PHE A 132 -28.12 -0.65 15.98
C PHE A 132 -29.39 -0.86 15.13
N ARG A 133 -29.26 -1.47 13.94
CA ARG A 133 -30.33 -1.69 12.95
C ARG A 133 -30.95 -0.42 12.36
N CYS A 134 -30.13 0.44 11.79
CA CYS A 134 -30.63 1.52 10.94
C CYS A 134 -31.05 0.99 9.58
N GLY A 135 -32.33 0.66 9.42
CA GLY A 135 -32.94 0.48 8.10
C GLY A 135 -33.17 1.81 7.38
N MET A 136 -33.60 1.74 6.12
CA MET A 136 -33.90 2.95 5.31
C MET A 136 -34.91 3.91 5.94
N SER A 137 -35.79 3.41 6.80
CA SER A 137 -36.76 4.24 7.52
C SER A 137 -36.13 5.20 8.54
N ALA A 138 -34.87 4.97 8.93
CA ALA A 138 -34.14 5.84 9.85
C ALA A 138 -33.62 7.12 9.18
N TYR A 139 -33.59 7.15 7.84
CA TYR A 139 -33.09 8.31 7.10
C TYR A 139 -34.01 9.52 7.23
N THR A 140 -33.39 10.65 7.54
CA THR A 140 -34.05 11.95 7.63
C THR A 140 -33.47 12.89 6.58
N GLU A 141 -34.32 13.68 5.92
CA GLU A 141 -33.89 14.68 4.94
C GLU A 141 -33.18 15.86 5.65
N ALA A 142 -31.98 16.21 5.21
CA ALA A 142 -31.22 17.35 5.68
C ALA A 142 -31.72 18.64 5.00
N LYS A 143 -32.64 19.35 5.64
CA LYS A 143 -33.17 20.62 5.13
C LYS A 143 -32.17 21.76 5.36
N SER A 144 -31.68 22.37 4.28
CA SER A 144 -30.63 23.43 4.27
C SER A 144 -30.91 24.68 5.12
N THR A 145 -32.13 24.80 5.65
CA THR A 145 -32.56 25.90 6.53
C THR A 145 -31.98 25.82 7.93
N THR A 146 -31.49 24.66 8.38
CA THR A 146 -30.90 24.50 9.73
C THR A 146 -29.37 24.49 9.69
N SER A 147 -28.71 24.96 10.76
CA SER A 147 -27.24 24.90 10.88
C SER A 147 -26.74 23.45 10.85
N CYS A 148 -27.39 22.55 11.60
CA CYS A 148 -27.04 21.13 11.63
C CYS A 148 -27.09 20.49 10.23
N SER A 149 -28.11 20.77 9.43
CA SER A 149 -28.18 20.23 8.06
C SER A 149 -27.07 20.76 7.15
N ARG A 150 -26.56 21.99 7.36
CA ARG A 150 -25.40 22.49 6.60
C ARG A 150 -24.13 21.74 6.95
N GLU A 151 -23.89 21.48 8.24
CA GLU A 151 -22.73 20.68 8.68
C GLU A 151 -22.77 19.26 8.10
N LEU A 152 -23.97 18.65 8.05
CA LEU A 152 -24.16 17.33 7.43
C LEU A 152 -23.88 17.34 5.92
N ILE A 153 -24.30 18.38 5.20
CA ILE A 153 -24.00 18.57 3.78
C ILE A 153 -22.49 18.70 3.56
N VAL A 154 -21.83 19.57 4.32
CA VAL A 154 -20.38 19.77 4.25
C VAL A 154 -19.63 18.48 4.55
N THR A 155 -20.05 17.72 5.56
CA THR A 155 -19.45 16.43 5.91
C THR A 155 -19.56 15.44 4.76
N ALA A 156 -20.73 15.30 4.15
CA ALA A 156 -20.92 14.41 3.00
C ALA A 156 -20.07 14.85 1.79
N GLU A 157 -19.92 16.16 1.58
CA GLU A 157 -19.07 16.72 0.51
C GLU A 157 -17.58 16.45 0.75
N HIS A 158 -17.10 16.60 1.98
CA HIS A 158 -15.70 16.29 2.33
C HIS A 158 -15.37 14.82 2.09
N ILE A 159 -16.27 13.89 2.44
CA ILE A 159 -16.08 12.45 2.19
C ILE A 159 -16.00 12.16 0.69
N LEU A 160 -16.72 12.91 -0.15
CA LEU A 160 -16.74 12.73 -1.60
C LEU A 160 -15.59 13.44 -2.33
N ASP A 161 -14.90 14.39 -1.67
CA ASP A 161 -13.78 15.14 -2.25
C ASP A 161 -12.44 14.45 -2.00
N SER A 162 -11.75 14.06 -3.07
CA SER A 162 -10.45 13.38 -3.02
C SER A 162 -9.31 14.21 -2.43
N ASN A 163 -9.48 15.53 -2.26
CA ASN A 163 -8.50 16.40 -1.62
C ASN A 163 -8.76 16.59 -0.11
N MET A 164 -9.94 16.19 0.36
CA MET A 164 -10.38 16.27 1.76
C MET A 164 -10.43 14.85 2.34
N ASP A 165 -11.52 14.45 3.00
CA ASP A 165 -11.65 13.12 3.62
C ASP A 165 -11.69 11.99 2.57
N GLY A 166 -12.11 12.30 1.34
CA GLY A 166 -12.11 11.36 0.22
C GLY A 166 -10.73 10.77 -0.10
N ARG A 167 -9.63 11.42 0.31
CA ARG A 167 -8.27 10.89 0.14
C ARG A 167 -8.00 9.60 0.94
N PHE A 168 -8.82 9.34 1.96
CA PHE A 168 -8.74 8.16 2.81
C PHE A 168 -9.68 7.04 2.34
N LEU A 169 -10.33 7.21 1.20
CA LEU A 169 -11.08 6.14 0.56
C LEU A 169 -10.11 5.18 -0.15
N ALA A 170 -10.33 3.88 0.07
CA ALA A 170 -9.55 2.83 -0.56
C ALA A 170 -10.39 2.10 -1.61
N SER A 171 -9.81 1.78 -2.76
CA SER A 171 -10.42 0.75 -3.62
C SER A 171 -10.27 -0.63 -2.96
N PRO A 172 -11.13 -1.62 -3.26
CA PRO A 172 -11.11 -2.91 -2.55
C PRO A 172 -9.80 -3.71 -2.68
N SER A 173 -9.03 -3.46 -3.74
CA SER A 173 -7.74 -4.10 -4.01
C SER A 173 -6.57 -3.15 -3.78
N GLN A 174 -6.81 -1.98 -3.18
CA GLN A 174 -5.76 -1.02 -2.92
C GLN A 174 -4.91 -1.46 -1.73
N GLU A 175 -3.60 -1.36 -1.90
CA GLU A 175 -2.62 -1.52 -0.82
C GLU A 175 -2.91 -0.53 0.32
N LEU A 176 -2.99 -1.07 1.54
CA LEU A 176 -3.25 -0.32 2.77
C LEU A 176 -2.02 -0.36 3.65
N LEU A 177 -1.62 0.81 4.14
CA LEU A 177 -0.37 1.00 4.87
C LEU A 177 -0.64 1.65 6.21
N GLU A 178 0.18 1.31 7.20
CA GLU A 178 0.14 1.99 8.48
C GLU A 178 0.66 3.42 8.36
N LEU A 179 -0.10 4.37 8.92
CA LEU A 179 0.19 5.78 8.92
C LEU A 179 0.76 6.19 10.27
N TYR A 180 1.89 6.88 10.24
CA TYR A 180 2.58 7.37 11.44
C TYR A 180 2.48 8.89 11.50
N ASP A 181 2.24 9.43 12.70
CA ASP A 181 2.31 10.87 12.94
C ASP A 181 3.75 11.36 13.09
N GLN A 182 3.90 12.65 13.44
CA GLN A 182 5.20 13.31 13.55
C GLN A 182 6.05 12.82 14.72
N ASP A 183 5.43 12.15 15.68
CA ASP A 183 6.09 11.55 16.85
C ASP A 183 6.34 10.04 16.64
N HIS A 184 6.15 9.54 15.40
CA HIS A 184 6.21 8.13 15.02
C HIS A 184 5.21 7.24 15.79
N ILE A 185 4.07 7.80 16.16
CA ILE A 185 2.99 7.03 16.75
C ILE A 185 2.07 6.55 15.62
N PRO A 186 1.78 5.24 15.52
CA PRO A 186 0.85 4.72 14.53
C PRO A 186 -0.56 5.26 14.78
N ARG A 187 -1.21 5.74 13.72
CA ARG A 187 -2.55 6.38 13.76
C ARG A 187 -3.65 5.54 13.13
N GLY A 188 -3.29 4.52 12.35
CA GLY A 188 -4.22 3.64 11.67
C GLY A 188 -3.69 3.15 10.33
N ILE A 189 -4.54 2.43 9.61
CA ILE A 189 -4.23 1.79 8.33
C ILE A 189 -5.01 2.51 7.22
N TYR A 190 -4.30 3.06 6.25
CA TYR A 190 -4.84 3.98 5.23
C TYR A 190 -4.33 3.65 3.83
N PRO A 191 -5.04 4.05 2.76
CA PRO A 191 -4.59 3.79 1.39
C PRO A 191 -3.27 4.51 1.09
N ARG A 192 -2.37 3.84 0.35
CA ARG A 192 -1.07 4.42 -0.06
C ARG A 192 -1.15 5.83 -0.67
N SER A 193 -2.24 6.16 -1.35
CA SER A 193 -2.44 7.48 -1.96
C SER A 193 -2.56 8.64 -0.95
N CYS A 194 -2.89 8.36 0.31
CA CYS A 194 -3.15 9.42 1.29
C CYS A 194 -1.88 10.08 1.85
N PHE A 195 -0.70 9.46 1.72
CA PHE A 195 0.55 9.93 2.34
C PHE A 195 1.14 11.16 1.67
N TYR A 196 0.94 11.29 0.36
CA TYR A 196 1.51 12.36 -0.43
C TYR A 196 1.00 13.74 0.01
N ASP A 197 1.91 14.72 0.04
CA ASP A 197 1.65 16.11 0.42
C ASP A 197 1.03 16.23 1.82
N THR A 198 1.47 15.35 2.74
CA THR A 198 1.16 15.40 4.16
C THR A 198 2.44 15.38 4.99
N ASP A 199 2.31 15.63 6.29
CA ASP A 199 3.41 15.48 7.24
C ASP A 199 3.43 14.11 7.93
N HIS A 200 2.57 13.19 7.50
CA HIS A 200 2.55 11.81 7.99
C HIS A 200 3.66 10.99 7.35
N TYR A 201 4.14 10.00 8.09
CA TYR A 201 5.18 9.09 7.63
C TYR A 201 4.58 7.78 7.15
N GLN A 202 5.10 7.31 6.03
CA GLN A 202 4.87 5.97 5.51
C GLN A 202 5.99 5.04 6.02
N PHE A 203 5.63 3.85 6.51
CA PHE A 203 6.62 2.84 6.89
C PHE A 203 7.02 1.98 5.70
N VAL A 204 8.32 1.96 5.42
CA VAL A 204 8.90 1.33 4.23
C VAL A 204 10.11 0.46 4.61
N VAL A 205 10.47 -0.43 3.70
CA VAL A 205 11.70 -1.22 3.80
C VAL A 205 12.62 -0.87 2.65
N TRP A 206 13.91 -0.72 2.92
CA TRP A 206 14.94 -0.54 1.91
C TRP A 206 15.90 -1.72 1.94
N GLY A 207 16.05 -2.43 0.84
CA GLY A 207 17.05 -3.50 0.68
C GLY A 207 18.26 -3.00 -0.08
N LEU A 208 19.44 -3.18 0.49
CA LEU A 208 20.75 -2.95 -0.13
C LEU A 208 21.39 -4.29 -0.41
N VAL A 209 21.44 -4.70 -1.67
CA VAL A 209 21.92 -6.01 -2.11
C VAL A 209 23.36 -5.90 -2.56
N PHE A 210 24.26 -6.59 -1.87
CA PHE A 210 25.67 -6.67 -2.21
C PHE A 210 26.01 -8.05 -2.78
N ASN A 211 26.84 -8.06 -3.81
CA ASN A 211 27.49 -9.28 -4.27
C ASN A 211 28.72 -9.64 -3.42
N ARG A 212 29.33 -10.79 -3.71
CA ARG A 212 30.54 -11.28 -3.01
C ARG A 212 31.81 -10.45 -3.29
N ALA A 213 31.78 -9.55 -4.27
CA ALA A 213 32.84 -8.57 -4.50
C ALA A 213 32.65 -7.26 -3.70
N GLY A 214 31.57 -7.16 -2.92
CA GLY A 214 31.21 -5.94 -2.20
C GLY A 214 30.66 -4.84 -3.11
N GLU A 215 30.23 -5.16 -4.32
CA GLU A 215 29.54 -4.23 -5.21
C GLU A 215 28.05 -4.18 -4.83
N LEU A 216 27.47 -2.98 -4.83
CA LEU A 216 26.05 -2.76 -4.57
C LEU A 216 25.27 -2.90 -5.87
N LEU A 217 24.19 -3.69 -5.83
CA LEU A 217 23.20 -3.77 -6.90
C LEU A 217 22.34 -2.50 -6.91
N ILE A 218 22.20 -1.86 -8.06
CA ILE A 218 21.24 -0.78 -8.28
C ILE A 218 20.37 -1.13 -9.48
N HIS A 219 19.16 -0.59 -9.50
CA HIS A 219 18.24 -0.78 -10.62
C HIS A 219 17.85 0.56 -11.25
N GLN A 220 17.35 0.54 -12.48
CA GLN A 220 16.75 1.71 -13.12
C GLN A 220 15.24 1.56 -13.17
N ARG A 221 14.52 2.46 -12.51
CA ARG A 221 13.05 2.40 -12.44
C ARG A 221 12.48 2.40 -13.87
N ALA A 222 11.52 1.51 -14.11
CA ALA A 222 10.92 1.34 -15.42
C ALA A 222 10.20 2.62 -15.91
N GLU A 223 10.08 2.78 -17.22
CA GLU A 223 9.42 3.94 -17.85
C GLU A 223 7.91 3.99 -17.58
N ASN A 224 7.30 2.87 -17.19
CA ASN A 224 5.89 2.78 -16.78
C ASN A 224 5.68 2.93 -15.25
N ALA A 225 6.75 3.12 -14.47
CA ALA A 225 6.64 3.29 -13.02
C ALA A 225 5.79 4.52 -12.66
N LYS A 226 5.11 4.51 -11.50
CA LYS A 226 4.22 5.62 -11.10
C LYS A 226 4.97 6.93 -10.84
N ASP A 227 6.23 6.84 -10.43
CA ASP A 227 7.10 7.95 -10.09
C ASP A 227 8.57 7.61 -10.37
N ASN A 228 9.40 8.66 -10.47
CA ASN A 228 10.84 8.59 -10.67
C ASN A 228 11.26 7.71 -11.87
N GLN A 229 10.45 7.70 -12.93
CA GLN A 229 10.66 6.92 -14.16
C GLN A 229 12.06 7.17 -14.74
N GLY A 230 12.74 6.09 -15.15
CA GLY A 230 14.07 6.15 -15.77
C GLY A 230 15.22 6.54 -14.83
N GLN A 231 14.97 6.75 -13.54
CA GLN A 231 16.01 7.06 -12.55
C GLN A 231 16.59 5.80 -11.91
N TRP A 232 17.87 5.85 -11.57
CA TRP A 232 18.56 4.79 -10.82
C TRP A 232 18.20 4.87 -9.34
N ASP A 233 17.79 3.75 -8.77
CA ASP A 233 17.39 3.63 -7.37
C ASP A 233 18.27 2.61 -6.63
N LYS A 234 18.06 2.50 -5.32
CA LYS A 234 18.58 1.40 -4.48
C LYS A 234 18.12 0.03 -4.99
N SER A 235 18.70 -1.05 -4.43
CA SER A 235 18.46 -2.41 -4.93
C SER A 235 17.01 -2.85 -4.84
N VAL A 236 16.36 -2.58 -3.70
CA VAL A 236 14.99 -2.98 -3.38
C VAL A 236 14.31 -1.90 -2.53
N GLY A 237 13.03 -1.60 -2.77
CA GLY A 237 12.26 -0.78 -1.84
C GLY A 237 10.76 -0.87 -1.99
N GLY A 238 10.09 -1.29 -0.91
CA GLY A 238 8.64 -1.31 -0.86
C GLY A 238 8.07 -1.09 0.52
N HIS A 239 6.83 -1.53 0.73
CA HIS A 239 6.08 -1.22 1.94
C HIS A 239 5.88 -2.46 2.79
N VAL A 240 5.59 -2.25 4.07
CA VAL A 240 5.11 -3.32 4.94
C VAL A 240 3.60 -3.42 4.77
N ASP A 241 3.13 -4.45 4.07
CA ASP A 241 1.71 -4.76 3.96
C ASP A 241 1.28 -5.61 5.17
N PHE A 242 0.71 -4.96 6.17
CA PHE A 242 0.23 -5.61 7.40
C PHE A 242 -0.93 -6.60 7.18
N THR A 243 -1.51 -6.65 5.98
CA THR A 243 -2.50 -7.69 5.64
C THR A 243 -1.83 -9.01 5.24
N GLN A 244 -0.56 -8.97 4.83
CA GLN A 244 0.21 -10.13 4.38
C GLN A 244 1.32 -10.51 5.36
N GLU A 245 1.91 -9.52 6.04
CA GLU A 245 3.16 -9.66 6.79
C GLU A 245 3.04 -9.11 8.21
N ASN A 246 3.76 -9.74 9.14
CA ASN A 246 3.79 -9.33 10.55
C ASN A 246 5.09 -8.63 10.96
N SER A 247 6.02 -8.43 10.02
CA SER A 247 7.35 -7.87 10.31
C SER A 247 8.03 -7.30 9.06
N SER A 248 8.85 -6.26 9.25
CA SER A 248 9.57 -5.60 8.15
C SER A 248 10.66 -6.47 7.51
N ASN A 249 11.21 -7.46 8.21
CA ASN A 249 12.18 -8.38 7.62
C ASN A 249 11.53 -9.32 6.60
N LEU A 250 10.27 -9.76 6.84
CA LEU A 250 9.52 -10.53 5.85
C LEU A 250 9.17 -9.67 4.65
N ALA A 251 8.75 -8.42 4.87
CA ALA A 251 8.52 -7.43 3.81
C ALA A 251 9.76 -7.25 2.94
N ALA A 252 10.94 -7.06 3.55
CA ALA A 252 12.18 -6.90 2.79
C ALA A 252 12.51 -8.11 1.91
N VAL A 253 12.22 -9.34 2.38
CA VAL A 253 12.42 -10.57 1.58
C VAL A 253 11.38 -10.67 0.46
N ARG A 254 10.11 -10.35 0.71
CA ARG A 254 9.08 -10.32 -0.34
C ARG A 254 9.46 -9.32 -1.43
N GLU A 255 9.75 -8.07 -1.05
CA GLU A 255 10.12 -7.01 -1.99
C GLU A 255 11.39 -7.39 -2.78
N LEU A 256 12.37 -8.06 -2.15
CA LEU A 256 13.54 -8.59 -2.86
C LEU A 256 13.13 -9.59 -3.94
N ILE A 257 12.20 -10.50 -3.63
CA ILE A 257 11.74 -11.53 -4.55
C ILE A 257 10.90 -10.94 -5.68
N GLU A 258 9.99 -10.04 -5.34
CA GLU A 258 9.11 -9.36 -6.28
C GLU A 258 9.92 -8.47 -7.23
N GLU A 259 10.81 -7.63 -6.71
CA GLU A 259 11.56 -6.69 -7.54
C GLU A 259 12.66 -7.35 -8.37
N LEU A 260 13.36 -8.38 -7.87
CA LEU A 260 14.49 -8.96 -8.61
C LEU A 260 14.12 -10.14 -9.51
N PHE A 261 13.15 -10.97 -9.10
CA PHE A 261 12.93 -12.29 -9.71
C PHE A 261 11.52 -12.50 -10.28
N THR A 262 10.52 -11.68 -9.94
CA THR A 262 9.13 -11.89 -10.36
C THR A 262 8.64 -10.77 -11.26
N LYS A 263 8.12 -11.10 -12.46
CA LYS A 263 7.53 -10.06 -13.34
C LYS A 263 6.42 -9.28 -12.65
N GLU A 264 6.49 -7.94 -12.72
CA GLU A 264 5.49 -6.98 -12.22
C GLU A 264 4.09 -7.06 -12.90
N ASP A 265 3.68 -8.21 -13.46
CA ASP A 265 2.35 -8.35 -14.05
C ASP A 265 1.28 -8.65 -12.97
N SER A 266 0.25 -7.82 -13.01
CA SER A 266 -0.90 -7.70 -12.10
C SER A 266 -1.55 -9.01 -11.61
N ASP A 267 -2.04 -8.97 -10.37
CA ASP A 267 -2.95 -9.94 -9.72
C ASP A 267 -2.38 -11.31 -9.32
N SER A 268 -1.20 -11.33 -8.70
CA SER A 268 -0.67 -12.54 -8.06
C SER A 268 -0.63 -12.43 -6.52
N GLN A 269 -1.80 -12.50 -5.89
CA GLN A 269 -1.95 -12.73 -4.42
C GLN A 269 -1.40 -14.09 -3.93
N ASN A 270 -0.59 -14.79 -4.73
CA ASN A 270 -0.07 -16.12 -4.42
C ASN A 270 1.28 -16.38 -5.12
N VAL A 271 2.28 -15.51 -4.92
CA VAL A 271 3.66 -15.87 -5.25
C VAL A 271 4.31 -16.54 -4.04
N PHE A 272 4.01 -17.82 -3.89
CA PHE A 272 4.69 -18.70 -2.94
C PHE A 272 6.16 -18.86 -3.42
N LEU A 273 7.09 -18.07 -2.85
CA LEU A 273 8.54 -18.28 -2.63
C LEU A 273 9.34 -19.20 -3.59
N ALA A 274 8.98 -19.31 -4.85
CA ALA A 274 9.54 -20.31 -5.76
C ALA A 274 10.85 -19.94 -6.49
N PRO A 275 11.33 -18.67 -6.59
CA PRO A 275 12.60 -18.42 -7.28
C PRO A 275 13.83 -18.70 -6.42
N LEU A 276 13.74 -18.54 -5.09
CA LEU A 276 14.85 -18.82 -4.17
C LEU A 276 14.63 -20.21 -3.59
N THR A 277 15.34 -21.21 -4.12
CA THR A 277 15.23 -22.60 -3.65
C THR A 277 15.60 -22.80 -2.18
N ASP A 278 16.14 -21.77 -1.51
CA ASP A 278 16.20 -21.61 -0.06
C ASP A 278 15.98 -20.11 0.29
N SER A 279 15.02 -19.77 1.15
CA SER A 279 14.76 -18.37 1.53
C SER A 279 16.00 -17.70 2.16
N PRO A 280 16.24 -16.39 1.96
CA PRO A 280 17.37 -15.70 2.57
C PRO A 280 17.41 -15.90 4.08
N ILE A 281 18.60 -16.09 4.65
CA ILE A 281 18.78 -16.36 6.08
C ILE A 281 18.97 -15.04 6.82
N TYR A 282 18.10 -14.78 7.80
CA TYR A 282 18.24 -13.61 8.67
C TYR A 282 19.29 -13.87 9.75
N LEU A 283 20.33 -13.03 9.79
CA LEU A 283 21.45 -13.17 10.72
C LEU A 283 21.43 -12.11 11.83
N GLY A 284 20.35 -11.34 11.94
CA GLY A 284 20.12 -10.36 13.00
C GLY A 284 20.49 -8.93 12.60
N ASP A 285 20.82 -8.12 13.60
CA ASP A 285 21.20 -6.73 13.39
C ASP A 285 22.65 -6.61 12.87
N TRP A 286 22.90 -5.68 11.96
CA TRP A 286 24.23 -5.31 11.50
C TRP A 286 25.01 -4.58 12.60
N ARG A 287 25.98 -5.28 13.23
CA ARG A 287 26.78 -4.75 14.35
C ARG A 287 28.27 -5.15 14.25
N PRO A 288 29.00 -4.65 13.23
CA PRO A 288 30.38 -5.06 12.97
C PRO A 288 31.40 -4.55 13.98
N ASP A 289 31.08 -3.54 14.78
CA ASP A 289 32.03 -2.83 15.65
C ASP A 289 32.75 -3.74 16.65
N ASN A 290 32.17 -4.89 17.01
CA ASN A 290 32.76 -5.83 17.96
C ASN A 290 33.61 -6.93 17.31
N PHE A 291 33.61 -7.05 15.98
CA PHE A 291 34.16 -8.22 15.29
C PHE A 291 35.09 -7.87 14.11
N GLY A 292 35.11 -6.62 13.65
CA GLY A 292 35.98 -6.19 12.56
C GLY A 292 35.80 -7.06 11.31
N VAL A 293 36.90 -7.48 10.68
CA VAL A 293 36.89 -8.31 9.46
C VAL A 293 36.33 -9.73 9.67
N GLU A 294 36.32 -10.22 10.92
CA GLU A 294 35.76 -11.53 11.27
C GLU A 294 34.24 -11.49 11.41
N TYR A 295 33.61 -10.31 11.28
CA TYR A 295 32.17 -10.16 11.45
C TYR A 295 31.36 -11.12 10.58
N LEU A 296 31.81 -11.36 9.34
CA LEU A 296 31.13 -12.23 8.38
C LEU A 296 31.62 -13.69 8.41
N SER A 297 32.53 -14.08 9.31
CA SER A 297 33.06 -15.45 9.36
C SER A 297 31.98 -16.52 9.59
N HIS A 298 30.86 -16.14 10.22
CA HIS A 298 29.73 -17.03 10.39
C HIS A 298 29.00 -17.37 9.08
N VAL A 299 29.08 -16.51 8.05
CA VAL A 299 28.59 -16.82 6.70
C VAL A 299 29.43 -17.95 6.09
N SER A 300 30.75 -17.88 6.25
CA SER A 300 31.67 -18.94 5.81
C SER A 300 31.41 -20.27 6.53
N LEU A 301 31.08 -20.23 7.82
CA LEU A 301 30.68 -21.40 8.60
C LEU A 301 29.36 -22.02 8.07
N LEU A 302 28.36 -21.19 7.76
CA LEU A 302 27.11 -21.67 7.14
C LEU A 302 27.37 -22.37 5.80
N GLU A 303 28.28 -21.84 4.99
CA GLU A 303 28.68 -22.43 3.70
C GLU A 303 29.47 -23.75 3.87
N SER A 304 30.16 -23.94 5.00
CA SER A 304 30.89 -25.19 5.29
C SER A 304 30.02 -26.29 5.90
N ASP A 305 29.04 -25.91 6.72
CA ASP A 305 28.21 -26.84 7.50
C ASP A 305 27.06 -27.47 6.68
N THR A 306 26.84 -26.96 5.47
CA THR A 306 25.77 -27.38 4.57
C THR A 306 26.25 -28.28 3.44
N LYS A 307 25.34 -28.68 2.55
CA LYS A 307 25.69 -29.51 1.39
C LYS A 307 26.82 -28.83 0.61
N ARG A 308 27.82 -29.60 0.20
CA ARG A 308 28.96 -29.09 -0.58
C ARG A 308 28.47 -28.26 -1.77
N GLY A 309 28.89 -27.00 -1.83
CA GLY A 309 28.52 -26.06 -2.90
C GLY A 309 27.22 -25.27 -2.64
N TRP A 310 26.58 -25.43 -1.48
CA TRP A 310 25.49 -24.53 -1.07
C TRP A 310 26.05 -23.19 -0.60
N GLU A 311 25.40 -22.12 -1.04
CA GLU A 311 25.75 -20.73 -0.78
C GLU A 311 24.46 -19.95 -0.54
N PRO A 312 24.12 -19.61 0.71
CA PRO A 312 22.87 -18.96 1.00
C PRO A 312 22.96 -17.46 0.69
N TRP A 313 21.83 -16.90 0.27
CA TRP A 313 21.57 -15.49 0.50
C TRP A 313 21.42 -15.26 1.99
N VAL A 314 22.08 -14.25 2.52
CA VAL A 314 21.98 -13.88 3.93
C VAL A 314 21.64 -12.40 4.05
N TYR A 315 21.02 -12.02 5.16
CA TYR A 315 20.68 -10.62 5.36
C TYR A 315 20.64 -10.18 6.82
N TYR A 316 20.86 -8.88 7.00
CA TYR A 316 20.89 -8.20 8.29
C TYR A 316 19.97 -6.99 8.26
N LYS A 317 19.50 -6.58 9.43
CA LYS A 317 18.83 -5.30 9.61
C LYS A 317 19.83 -4.26 10.12
N LEU A 318 19.88 -3.06 9.56
CA LEU A 318 20.62 -1.97 10.17
C LEU A 318 19.92 -1.52 11.47
N PRO A 319 20.65 -1.31 12.58
CA PRO A 319 20.05 -0.87 13.83
C PRO A 319 19.32 0.47 13.69
N GLY A 320 18.09 0.53 14.22
CA GLY A 320 17.24 1.73 14.19
C GLY A 320 16.45 1.88 12.88
N THR A 321 15.73 3.00 12.80
CA THR A 321 14.96 3.41 11.62
C THR A 321 15.54 4.71 11.05
N ILE A 322 15.31 4.95 9.77
CA ILE A 322 15.74 6.16 9.08
C ILE A 322 14.54 6.98 8.68
N GLU A 323 14.55 8.26 9.05
CA GLU A 323 13.62 9.23 8.51
C GLU A 323 14.19 9.87 7.25
N HIS A 324 13.36 9.96 6.21
CA HIS A 324 13.73 10.60 4.96
C HIS A 324 12.54 11.27 4.29
N ASP A 325 12.71 12.53 3.89
CA ASP A 325 11.81 13.19 2.94
C ASP A 325 12.21 12.78 1.53
N THR A 326 11.36 11.99 0.88
CA THR A 326 11.59 11.39 -0.44
C THR A 326 10.63 11.99 -1.48
N PRO A 327 10.95 13.16 -2.05
CA PRO A 327 10.08 13.76 -3.07
C PRO A 327 9.89 12.78 -4.24
N ARG A 328 8.65 12.65 -4.73
CA ARG A 328 8.34 11.79 -5.88
C ARG A 328 8.11 12.64 -7.11
N LEU A 329 8.95 12.45 -8.14
CA LEU A 329 8.78 13.10 -9.44
C LEU A 329 7.79 12.30 -10.28
N LEU A 330 6.68 12.93 -10.64
CA LEU A 330 5.62 12.32 -11.44
C LEU A 330 5.89 12.49 -12.95
N PRO A 331 5.29 11.66 -13.81
CA PRO A 331 5.50 11.71 -15.27
C PRO A 331 5.08 13.05 -15.90
N ASN A 332 4.15 13.76 -15.27
CA ASN A 332 3.71 15.10 -15.68
C ASN A 332 4.69 16.22 -15.29
N GLY A 333 5.85 15.89 -14.73
CA GLY A 333 6.87 16.83 -14.27
C GLY A 333 6.59 17.48 -12.91
N THR A 334 5.45 17.18 -12.27
CA THR A 334 5.15 17.66 -10.92
C THR A 334 5.89 16.84 -9.87
N THR A 335 6.16 17.45 -8.73
CA THR A 335 6.78 16.76 -7.58
C THR A 335 5.80 16.74 -6.42
N ARG A 336 5.67 15.59 -5.78
CA ARG A 336 4.87 15.43 -4.55
C ARG A 336 5.76 15.16 -3.36
N LYS A 337 5.42 15.73 -2.20
CA LYS A 337 6.14 15.47 -0.95
C LYS A 337 5.73 14.09 -0.44
N LEU A 338 6.69 13.29 0.01
CA LEU A 338 6.44 12.05 0.74
C LEU A 338 7.49 11.94 1.85
N ARG A 339 7.06 11.53 3.04
CA ARG A 339 7.93 11.30 4.19
C ARG A 339 7.88 9.83 4.53
N VAL A 340 9.05 9.23 4.76
CA VAL A 340 9.16 7.81 5.09
C VAL A 340 9.95 7.60 6.37
N ILE A 341 9.53 6.61 7.14
CA ILE A 341 10.39 5.91 8.10
C ILE A 341 10.78 4.58 7.46
N ALA A 342 12.08 4.33 7.35
CA ALA A 342 12.63 3.18 6.64
C ALA A 342 13.39 2.26 7.60
N ASP A 343 13.01 0.99 7.60
CA ASP A 343 13.90 -0.07 8.04
C ASP A 343 14.83 -0.44 6.89
N VAL A 344 16.13 -0.45 7.14
CA VAL A 344 17.13 -0.75 6.10
C VAL A 344 17.72 -2.13 6.33
N PHE A 345 17.74 -2.93 5.27
CA PHE A 345 18.27 -4.28 5.25
C PHE A 345 19.47 -4.36 4.32
N VAL A 346 20.46 -5.16 4.74
CA VAL A 346 21.65 -5.46 3.96
C VAL A 346 21.56 -6.92 3.56
N PHE A 347 21.43 -7.17 2.25
CA PHE A 347 21.45 -8.50 1.68
C PHE A 347 22.84 -8.78 1.12
N ILE A 348 23.38 -9.96 1.39
CA ILE A 348 24.58 -10.49 0.76
C ILE A 348 24.14 -11.68 -0.07
N SER A 349 24.27 -11.55 -1.40
CA SER A 349 23.84 -12.59 -2.34
C SER A 349 24.73 -13.84 -2.24
N ASP A 350 24.38 -14.90 -2.95
CA ASP A 350 25.34 -15.97 -3.29
C ASP A 350 26.36 -15.50 -4.37
N THR A 351 27.25 -16.39 -4.82
CA THR A 351 28.23 -16.08 -5.89
C THR A 351 27.61 -15.97 -7.29
N SER A 352 26.35 -16.37 -7.45
CA SER A 352 25.65 -16.31 -8.74
C SER A 352 25.33 -14.88 -9.14
N LEU A 353 25.08 -13.96 -8.20
CA LEU A 353 24.89 -12.55 -8.53
C LEU A 353 26.24 -11.88 -8.84
N ASN A 354 26.50 -11.66 -10.11
CA ASN A 354 27.72 -11.02 -10.61
C ASN A 354 27.43 -10.32 -11.94
N ARG A 355 28.40 -9.55 -12.46
CA ARG A 355 28.19 -8.78 -13.69
C ARG A 355 27.77 -9.62 -14.90
N ARG A 356 28.14 -10.91 -14.95
CA ARG A 356 27.76 -11.83 -16.03
C ARG A 356 26.29 -12.25 -15.93
N THR A 357 25.78 -12.54 -14.73
CA THR A 357 24.37 -12.91 -14.57
C THR A 357 23.41 -11.75 -14.81
N LEU A 358 23.87 -10.50 -14.62
CA LEU A 358 23.12 -9.33 -15.06
C LEU A 358 22.96 -9.26 -16.58
N THR A 359 23.97 -9.65 -17.36
CA THR A 359 23.91 -9.63 -18.83
C THR A 359 23.15 -10.81 -19.42
N ASP A 360 23.10 -11.94 -18.70
CA ASP A 360 22.46 -13.17 -19.16
C ASP A 360 20.93 -13.17 -18.92
N GLY A 361 20.38 -12.05 -18.41
CA GLY A 361 18.93 -11.84 -18.24
C GLY A 361 18.33 -12.58 -17.04
N THR A 362 19.14 -12.96 -16.05
CA THR A 362 18.67 -13.68 -14.86
C THR A 362 17.75 -12.84 -13.96
N LEU A 363 17.86 -11.51 -14.04
CA LEU A 363 16.95 -10.56 -13.39
C LEU A 363 16.03 -9.95 -14.46
N GLU A 364 14.71 -10.07 -14.29
CA GLU A 364 13.76 -9.88 -15.39
C GLU A 364 13.02 -8.53 -15.38
N ASN A 365 13.14 -7.75 -14.30
CA ASN A 365 12.22 -6.61 -14.05
C ASN A 365 12.75 -5.23 -14.41
N SER A 366 14.07 -5.07 -14.49
CA SER A 366 14.68 -3.75 -14.65
C SER A 366 16.05 -3.85 -15.33
N THR A 367 16.60 -2.69 -15.68
CA THR A 367 18.03 -2.58 -15.98
C THR A 367 18.80 -2.50 -14.67
N TYR A 368 19.73 -3.42 -14.48
CA TYR A 368 20.53 -3.52 -13.26
C TYR A 368 22.00 -3.15 -13.51
N ASP A 369 22.68 -2.71 -12.47
CA ASP A 369 24.14 -2.56 -12.45
C ASP A 369 24.72 -2.96 -11.09
N LEU A 370 25.96 -3.45 -11.08
CA LEU A 370 26.73 -3.77 -9.88
C LEU A 370 27.89 -2.79 -9.79
N VAL A 371 27.88 -1.96 -8.76
CA VAL A 371 28.79 -0.80 -8.67
C VAL A 371 29.44 -0.75 -7.29
N ALA A 372 30.75 -0.51 -7.26
CA ALA A 372 31.42 -0.24 -5.99
C ALA A 372 30.86 1.04 -5.36
N PRO A 373 30.60 1.11 -4.03
CA PRO A 373 30.00 2.29 -3.43
C PRO A 373 30.76 3.60 -3.65
N SER A 374 32.10 3.55 -3.71
CA SER A 374 32.95 4.71 -4.02
C SER A 374 32.77 5.23 -5.45
N GLU A 375 32.61 4.32 -6.41
CA GLU A 375 32.30 4.65 -7.79
C GLU A 375 30.88 5.20 -7.92
N LEU A 376 29.89 4.55 -7.30
CA LEU A 376 28.50 5.00 -7.30
C LEU A 376 28.34 6.40 -6.70
N LYS A 377 29.09 6.72 -5.65
CA LYS A 377 29.14 8.07 -5.08
C LYS A 377 29.58 9.10 -6.11
N SER A 378 30.61 8.77 -6.88
CA SER A 378 31.12 9.64 -7.94
C SER A 378 30.07 9.85 -9.04
N TRP A 379 29.31 8.80 -9.39
CA TRP A 379 28.22 8.91 -10.37
C TRP A 379 27.09 9.82 -9.88
N VAL A 380 26.69 9.70 -8.61
CA VAL A 380 25.66 10.56 -7.99
C VAL A 380 26.11 12.02 -7.96
N ASP A 381 27.37 12.30 -7.60
CA ASP A 381 27.89 13.67 -7.50
C ASP A 381 28.03 14.34 -8.86
N GLN A 382 28.55 13.60 -9.85
CA GLN A 382 28.84 14.11 -11.19
C GLN A 382 27.60 14.07 -12.10
N ARG A 383 26.55 13.36 -11.71
CA ARG A 383 25.35 13.07 -12.53
C ARG A 383 25.71 12.43 -13.87
N HIS A 384 26.77 11.64 -13.88
CA HIS A 384 27.32 11.02 -15.07
C HIS A 384 27.99 9.69 -14.71
N ASN A 385 27.84 8.68 -15.57
CA ASN A 385 28.54 7.39 -15.49
C ASN A 385 29.18 7.04 -16.84
N LEU A 386 29.75 5.84 -16.97
CA LEU A 386 30.38 5.41 -18.23
C LEU A 386 29.41 5.30 -19.41
N LYS A 387 28.10 5.22 -19.15
CA LYS A 387 27.02 5.09 -20.15
C LYS A 387 26.36 6.43 -20.49
N GLY A 388 26.73 7.53 -19.83
CA GLY A 388 26.22 8.88 -20.09
C GLY A 388 25.63 9.54 -18.84
N GLU A 389 24.49 10.24 -19.02
CA GLU A 389 23.80 10.94 -17.93
C GLU A 389 23.30 9.95 -16.86
N PHE A 390 23.61 10.23 -15.58
CA PHE A 390 23.17 9.41 -14.45
C PHE A 390 22.20 10.20 -13.57
N LYS A 391 20.95 9.76 -13.53
CA LYS A 391 19.88 10.36 -12.71
C LYS A 391 19.54 9.41 -11.57
N ALA A 392 19.95 9.75 -10.36
CA ALA A 392 19.60 9.00 -9.16
C ALA A 392 18.26 9.46 -8.59
N THR A 393 17.50 8.53 -8.01
CA THR A 393 16.33 8.86 -7.18
C THR A 393 16.73 9.67 -5.95
N PRO A 394 15.78 10.39 -5.33
CA PRO A 394 16.01 11.03 -4.03
C PRO A 394 16.47 10.04 -2.95
N ASP A 395 15.93 8.82 -2.94
CA ASP A 395 16.32 7.75 -1.99
C ASP A 395 17.79 7.34 -2.20
N LEU A 396 18.20 7.05 -3.43
CA LEU A 396 19.58 6.68 -3.73
C LEU A 396 20.55 7.84 -3.45
N THR A 397 20.15 9.07 -3.78
CA THR A 397 20.91 10.27 -3.47
C THR A 397 21.11 10.40 -1.95
N PHE A 398 20.06 10.15 -1.16
CA PHE A 398 20.14 10.18 0.30
C PHE A 398 21.06 9.08 0.84
N ILE A 399 21.00 7.87 0.30
CA ILE A 399 21.89 6.77 0.70
C ILE A 399 23.37 7.16 0.45
N MET A 400 23.67 7.73 -0.72
CA MET A 400 25.03 8.02 -1.13
C MET A 400 25.60 9.33 -0.56
N ASN A 401 24.75 10.32 -0.25
CA ASN A 401 25.20 11.62 0.28
C ASN A 401 24.88 11.82 1.76
N GLY A 402 24.10 10.93 2.38
CA GLY A 402 23.59 11.06 3.74
C GLY A 402 24.22 10.11 4.73
N LYS A 403 23.46 9.79 5.79
CA LYS A 403 23.91 9.03 6.97
C LYS A 403 24.32 7.59 6.65
N LEU A 404 23.77 7.02 5.58
CA LEU A 404 24.07 5.64 5.18
C LEU A 404 25.38 5.48 4.42
N ARG A 405 25.98 6.57 3.90
CA ARG A 405 27.14 6.47 3.01
C ARG A 405 28.31 5.71 3.62
N GLY A 406 28.64 6.02 4.88
CA GLY A 406 29.72 5.37 5.62
C GLY A 406 29.40 3.89 5.89
N VAL A 407 28.14 3.57 6.19
CA VAL A 407 27.68 2.20 6.42
C VAL A 407 27.79 1.37 5.14
N VAL A 408 27.34 1.90 4.00
CA VAL A 408 27.44 1.23 2.69
C VAL A 408 28.91 0.95 2.32
N GLU A 409 29.82 1.88 2.59
CA GLU A 409 31.27 1.65 2.39
C GLU A 409 31.80 0.55 3.31
N GLN A 410 31.43 0.61 4.60
CA GLN A 410 31.86 -0.37 5.60
C GLN A 410 31.39 -1.78 5.23
N ILE A 411 30.14 -1.94 4.78
CA ILE A 411 29.59 -3.23 4.32
C ILE A 411 30.43 -3.76 3.15
N SER A 412 30.66 -2.94 2.13
CA SER A 412 31.44 -3.30 0.95
C SER A 412 32.86 -3.77 1.32
N GLN A 413 33.54 -3.02 2.17
CA GLN A 413 34.88 -3.38 2.64
C GLN A 413 34.88 -4.68 3.44
N LEU A 414 33.93 -4.86 4.36
CA LEU A 414 33.84 -6.10 5.15
C LEU A 414 33.58 -7.31 4.27
N ILE A 415 32.73 -7.20 3.25
CA ILE A 415 32.52 -8.28 2.27
C ILE A 415 33.80 -8.59 1.50
N GLN A 416 34.54 -7.56 1.07
CA GLN A 416 35.80 -7.74 0.33
C GLN A 416 36.88 -8.45 1.14
N TYR A 417 36.97 -8.16 2.44
CA TYR A 417 37.98 -8.73 3.34
C TYR A 417 37.54 -10.01 4.04
N ALA A 418 36.24 -10.35 4.01
CA ALA A 418 35.73 -11.56 4.62
C ALA A 418 36.21 -12.82 3.90
N GLU A 419 36.38 -13.90 4.66
CA GLU A 419 36.72 -15.23 4.17
C GLU A 419 35.48 -16.01 3.66
N ILE A 420 34.55 -15.32 3.00
CA ILE A 420 33.38 -15.93 2.37
C ILE A 420 33.72 -16.36 0.92
N ARG A 421 32.98 -17.32 0.35
CA ARG A 421 33.19 -17.70 -1.06
C ARG A 421 32.93 -16.52 -2.00
N LYS A 422 33.70 -16.43 -3.08
CA LYS A 422 33.72 -15.32 -4.05
C LYS A 422 33.45 -15.79 -5.47
#